data_AF-A0AAV6VN67-F1
#
_entry.id   AF-A0AAV6VN67-F1
#
_cell.length_a   1.000
_cell.length_b   1.000
_cell.length_c   1.000
_cell.angle_alpha   90.00
_cell.angle_beta   90.00
_cell.angle_gamma   90.00
#
_symmetry.space_group_name_H-M   'P 1'
#
loop_
_entity.id
_entity.type
_entity.pdbx_description
1 polymer ?
#
loop_
_entity_poly.entity_id
_entity_poly.type
_entity_poly.pdbx_seq_one_letter_code
_entity_poly.pdbx_strand_id
1 'polypeptide(L)'
;MNADLQKGRNFYQLTFEMIEVNFGAAVYRQMSRWLIEEIKFKIGEVACQTVGDTTYYYTHQTREQINRFLSKLSGIEVFELHIVLQEFSSFKSCLSEEDQASLPVSYCHQWFEDYITEWFTIAKTKIRGRIHFAMEFDKELNTQPQGVVIDVQDEGPKPQPALTVPLKVKYSSSSVEAVQAFSQLREFWHQLLWPDKYTAYPFILLIVEATTTAAVLYSNLLWKRLRDDSNCFGEKGYFLVNKKVILYMNNLENVHYDLNQLEEAIGLDDVLQAVINKEQQIAAEMLCAKVTNPIEKAQTHVRTMIDCFVRSVAYHVS
;
A
#
# COMPACT_ATOMS: atom_id res chain seq x y z
N MET A 1 -16.81 -11.31 22.94
CA MET A 1 -16.69 -9.85 23.16
C MET A 1 -17.26 -9.05 21.99
N ASN A 2 -16.61 -8.96 20.82
CA ASN A 2 -17.15 -8.17 19.68
C ASN A 2 -18.52 -8.68 19.19
N ALA A 3 -18.69 -9.99 19.06
CA ALA A 3 -19.98 -10.60 18.70
C ALA A 3 -21.10 -10.30 19.72
N ASP A 4 -20.76 -10.16 20.99
CA ASP A 4 -21.73 -9.86 22.06
C ASP A 4 -22.14 -8.39 22.04
N LEU A 5 -21.19 -7.48 21.75
CA LEU A 5 -21.48 -6.06 21.52
C LEU A 5 -22.34 -5.85 20.27
N GLN A 6 -22.06 -6.57 19.20
CA GLN A 6 -22.83 -6.49 17.96
C GLN A 6 -24.27 -6.99 18.16
N LYS A 7 -24.46 -8.10 18.90
CA LYS A 7 -25.79 -8.56 19.32
C LYS A 7 -26.47 -7.58 20.27
N GLY A 8 -25.72 -7.03 21.23
CA GLY A 8 -26.14 -5.96 22.16
C GLY A 8 -26.77 -4.78 21.44
N ARG A 9 -26.02 -4.23 20.47
CA ARG A 9 -26.41 -3.07 19.66
C ARG A 9 -27.64 -3.37 18.79
N ASN A 10 -27.70 -4.54 18.17
CA ASN A 10 -28.74 -4.85 17.19
C ASN A 10 -30.07 -5.32 17.81
N PHE A 11 -30.04 -6.00 18.96
CA PHE A 11 -31.24 -6.62 19.54
C PHE A 11 -31.72 -5.99 20.84
N TYR A 12 -30.82 -5.50 21.69
CA TYR A 12 -31.18 -5.04 23.02
C TYR A 12 -31.31 -3.52 23.13
N GLN A 13 -30.65 -2.75 22.26
CA GLN A 13 -30.73 -1.29 22.23
C GLN A 13 -32.20 -0.78 22.16
N LEU A 14 -33.00 -1.34 21.25
CA LEU A 14 -34.42 -0.98 21.07
C LEU A 14 -35.30 -1.24 22.30
N THR A 15 -34.96 -2.27 23.08
CA THR A 15 -35.73 -2.65 24.28
C THR A 15 -35.40 -1.75 25.46
N PHE A 16 -34.15 -1.29 25.57
CA PHE A 16 -33.67 -0.43 26.66
C PHE A 16 -33.85 1.06 26.40
N GLU A 17 -34.02 1.49 25.15
CA GLU A 17 -34.48 2.84 24.80
C GLU A 17 -35.82 3.18 25.46
N MET A 18 -36.69 2.18 25.68
CA MET A 18 -37.96 2.34 26.42
C MET A 18 -37.76 2.72 27.90
N ILE A 19 -36.54 2.64 28.44
CA ILE A 19 -36.20 2.95 29.83
C ILE A 19 -35.16 4.09 29.92
N GLU A 20 -34.91 4.83 28.82
CA GLU A 20 -33.91 5.92 28.72
C GLU A 20 -32.47 5.51 29.10
N VAL A 21 -32.15 4.21 29.07
CA VAL A 21 -30.80 3.71 29.35
C VAL A 21 -30.09 3.38 28.05
N ASN A 22 -28.94 4.01 27.81
CA ASN A 22 -28.05 3.61 26.72
C ASN A 22 -27.30 2.32 27.08
N PHE A 23 -27.95 1.19 26.80
CA PHE A 23 -27.42 -0.14 27.10
C PHE A 23 -26.06 -0.40 26.39
N GLY A 24 -25.93 0.02 25.13
CA GLY A 24 -24.67 -0.09 24.39
C GLY A 24 -23.50 0.60 25.11
N ALA A 25 -23.72 1.83 25.60
CA ALA A 25 -22.73 2.58 26.37
C ALA A 25 -22.31 1.88 27.66
N ALA A 26 -23.27 1.35 28.42
CA ALA A 26 -22.99 0.67 29.69
C ALA A 26 -22.17 -0.62 29.49
N VAL A 27 -22.58 -1.45 28.52
CA VAL A 27 -21.89 -2.71 28.20
C VAL A 27 -20.50 -2.43 27.64
N TYR A 28 -20.38 -1.47 26.72
CA TYR A 28 -19.09 -1.11 26.13
C TYR A 28 -18.10 -0.62 27.20
N ARG A 29 -18.51 0.30 28.09
CA ARG A 29 -17.64 0.76 29.20
C ARG A 29 -17.17 -0.38 30.09
N GLN A 30 -18.04 -1.35 30.40
CA GLN A 30 -17.68 -2.50 31.22
C GLN A 30 -16.69 -3.43 30.50
N MET A 31 -16.93 -3.73 29.22
CA MET A 31 -16.04 -4.55 28.42
C MET A 31 -14.68 -3.86 28.18
N SER A 32 -14.67 -2.55 27.97
CA SER A 32 -13.41 -1.79 27.86
C SER A 32 -12.60 -1.89 29.14
N ARG A 33 -13.24 -1.79 30.32
CA ARG A 33 -12.56 -1.97 31.61
C ARG A 33 -11.92 -3.35 31.73
N TRP A 34 -12.65 -4.42 31.42
CA TRP A 34 -12.10 -5.78 31.46
C TRP A 34 -10.97 -6.01 30.47
N LEU A 35 -11.09 -5.47 29.25
CA LEU A 35 -10.02 -5.56 28.25
C LEU A 35 -8.72 -4.91 28.75
N ILE A 36 -8.83 -3.72 29.36
CA ILE A 36 -7.66 -3.03 29.91
C ILE A 36 -7.06 -3.85 31.05
N GLU A 37 -7.87 -4.42 31.94
CA GLU A 37 -7.38 -5.28 33.04
C GLU A 37 -6.64 -6.51 32.51
N GLU A 38 -7.18 -7.18 31.50
CA GLU A 38 -6.53 -8.31 30.85
C GLU A 38 -5.21 -7.90 30.19
N ILE A 39 -5.17 -6.73 29.54
CA ILE A 39 -3.94 -6.18 28.95
C ILE A 39 -2.90 -5.88 30.04
N LYS A 40 -3.29 -5.26 31.15
CA LYS A 40 -2.39 -5.03 32.30
C LYS A 40 -1.87 -6.36 32.86
N PHE A 41 -2.72 -7.38 32.91
CA PHE A 41 -2.32 -8.71 33.37
C PHE A 41 -1.29 -9.37 32.43
N LYS A 42 -1.47 -9.23 31.11
CA LYS A 42 -0.59 -9.84 30.09
C LYS A 42 0.71 -9.09 29.84
N ILE A 43 0.65 -7.75 29.83
CA ILE A 43 1.76 -6.86 29.44
C ILE A 43 2.49 -6.30 30.67
N GLY A 44 1.79 -6.18 31.80
CA GLY A 44 2.29 -5.64 33.07
C GLY A 44 1.57 -4.36 33.49
N GLU A 45 1.62 -4.01 34.78
CA GLU A 45 0.96 -2.80 35.33
C GLU A 45 1.47 -1.50 34.70
N VAL A 46 2.68 -1.49 34.15
CA VAL A 46 3.30 -0.33 33.50
C VAL A 46 2.74 -0.10 32.08
N ALA A 47 1.83 -0.94 31.58
CA ALA A 47 1.14 -0.75 30.29
C ALA A 47 0.20 0.47 30.27
N CYS A 48 -0.08 1.06 31.43
CA CYS A 48 -0.79 2.32 31.56
C CYS A 48 -0.16 3.18 32.66
N GLN A 49 0.14 4.44 32.36
CA GLN A 49 0.57 5.41 33.36
C GLN A 49 -0.54 6.40 33.61
N THR A 50 -0.98 6.53 34.86
CA THR A 50 -1.98 7.54 35.23
C THR A 50 -1.26 8.72 35.86
N VAL A 51 -1.45 9.91 35.31
CA VAL A 51 -0.92 11.17 35.85
C VAL A 51 -2.12 12.11 36.07
N GLY A 52 -2.50 12.32 37.32
CA GLY A 52 -3.77 12.99 37.67
C GLY A 52 -4.97 12.11 37.31
N ASP A 53 -5.99 12.70 36.67
CA ASP A 53 -7.15 11.97 36.13
C ASP A 53 -6.91 11.45 34.70
N THR A 54 -5.75 11.73 34.11
CA THR A 54 -5.43 11.36 32.74
C THR A 54 -4.57 10.09 32.71
N THR A 55 -5.06 9.06 32.03
CA THR A 55 -4.26 7.86 31.77
C THR A 55 -3.60 7.92 30.39
N TYR A 56 -2.28 7.75 30.37
CA TYR A 56 -1.43 7.66 29.21
C TYR A 56 -1.14 6.19 28.91
N TYR A 57 -1.34 5.80 27.65
CA TYR A 57 -1.25 4.40 27.20
C TYR A 57 -0.11 4.16 26.22
N TYR A 58 0.68 5.19 25.90
CA TYR A 58 1.79 5.13 24.95
C TYR A 58 2.97 6.01 25.38
N THR A 59 3.44 5.80 26.61
CA THR A 59 4.74 6.31 27.07
C THR A 59 5.88 5.40 26.59
N HIS A 60 7.12 5.89 26.58
CA HIS A 60 8.28 5.09 26.18
C HIS A 60 8.37 3.74 26.92
N GLN A 61 8.07 3.70 28.22
CA GLN A 61 8.08 2.48 29.03
C GLN A 61 6.94 1.51 28.65
N THR A 62 5.74 2.04 28.39
CA THR A 62 4.59 1.23 27.96
C THR A 62 4.85 0.61 26.57
N ARG A 63 5.45 1.38 25.66
CA ARG A 63 5.79 0.98 24.28
C ARG A 63 6.76 -0.20 24.25
N GLU A 64 7.81 -0.19 25.08
CA GLU A 64 8.76 -1.30 25.14
C GLU A 64 8.12 -2.62 25.60
N GLN A 65 7.23 -2.57 26.60
CA GLN A 65 6.54 -3.77 27.10
C GLN A 65 5.56 -4.33 26.08
N ILE A 66 4.81 -3.45 25.42
CA ILE A 66 3.91 -3.81 24.32
C ILE A 66 4.70 -4.48 23.20
N ASN A 67 5.80 -3.88 22.76
CA ASN A 67 6.65 -4.48 21.71
C ASN A 67 7.19 -5.84 22.12
N ARG A 68 7.60 -6.00 23.40
CA ARG A 68 8.05 -7.30 23.94
C ARG A 68 6.93 -8.34 24.00
N PHE A 69 5.69 -7.92 24.18
CA PHE A 69 4.52 -8.81 24.10
C PHE A 69 4.26 -9.19 22.65
N LEU A 70 4.16 -8.21 21.75
CA LEU A 70 3.91 -8.44 20.32
C LEU A 70 5.00 -9.29 19.66
N SER A 71 6.26 -9.16 20.09
CA SER A 71 7.37 -9.97 19.56
C SER A 71 7.28 -11.46 19.86
N LYS A 72 6.39 -11.87 20.78
CA LYS A 72 6.12 -13.29 21.09
C LYS A 72 5.07 -13.91 20.17
N LEU A 73 4.34 -13.07 19.44
CA LEU A 73 3.29 -13.46 18.51
C LEU A 73 3.87 -13.59 17.09
N SER A 74 3.26 -14.42 16.28
CA SER A 74 3.47 -14.42 14.83
C SER A 74 2.90 -13.15 14.20
N GLY A 75 3.36 -12.81 13.00
CA GLY A 75 2.86 -11.60 12.34
C GLY A 75 1.39 -11.62 11.96
N ILE A 76 0.83 -12.82 11.75
CA ILE A 76 -0.60 -12.99 11.52
C ILE A 76 -1.37 -12.68 12.82
N GLU A 77 -0.92 -13.21 13.96
CA GLU A 77 -1.57 -12.97 15.26
C GLU A 77 -1.53 -11.50 15.67
N VAL A 78 -0.41 -10.79 15.42
CA VAL A 78 -0.32 -9.34 15.68
C VAL A 78 -1.32 -8.57 14.83
N PHE A 79 -1.44 -8.92 13.55
CA PHE A 79 -2.37 -8.28 12.64
C PHE A 79 -3.84 -8.56 13.03
N GLU A 80 -4.19 -9.81 13.31
CA GLU A 80 -5.53 -10.17 13.78
C GLU A 80 -5.89 -9.44 15.07
N LEU A 81 -4.95 -9.37 16.02
CA LEU A 81 -5.15 -8.61 17.26
C LEU A 81 -5.42 -7.12 16.99
N HIS A 82 -4.66 -6.50 16.09
CA HIS A 82 -4.89 -5.11 15.68
C HIS A 82 -6.30 -4.92 15.13
N ILE A 83 -6.72 -5.77 14.18
CA ILE A 83 -8.05 -5.65 13.54
C ILE A 83 -9.18 -5.84 14.56
N VAL A 84 -9.08 -6.84 15.42
CA VAL A 84 -10.09 -7.09 16.47
C VAL A 84 -10.18 -5.93 17.44
N LEU A 85 -9.06 -5.30 17.80
CA LEU A 85 -9.03 -4.12 18.66
C LEU A 85 -9.55 -2.86 17.96
N GLN A 86 -9.29 -2.70 16.66
CA GLN A 86 -9.89 -1.62 15.86
C GLN A 86 -11.40 -1.75 15.77
N GLU A 87 -11.90 -2.95 15.47
CA GLU A 87 -13.33 -3.23 15.46
C GLU A 87 -13.94 -2.95 16.83
N PHE A 88 -13.30 -3.41 17.91
CA PHE A 88 -13.74 -3.13 19.27
C PHE A 88 -13.80 -1.62 19.55
N SER A 89 -12.77 -0.87 19.15
CA SER A 89 -12.70 0.59 19.30
C SER A 89 -13.84 1.31 18.56
N SER A 90 -14.30 0.79 17.42
CA SER A 90 -15.41 1.39 16.65
C SER A 90 -16.74 1.45 17.42
N PHE A 91 -16.94 0.55 18.40
CA PHE A 91 -18.13 0.55 19.24
C PHE A 91 -18.20 1.74 20.19
N LYS A 92 -17.13 2.52 20.37
CA LYS A 92 -17.13 3.76 21.16
C LYS A 92 -18.13 4.82 20.68
N SER A 93 -18.60 4.70 19.43
CA SER A 93 -19.67 5.54 18.86
C SER A 93 -20.97 5.54 19.66
N CYS A 94 -21.17 4.60 20.58
CA CYS A 94 -22.31 4.61 21.52
C CYS A 94 -22.15 5.58 22.71
N LEU A 95 -20.98 6.21 22.87
CA LEU A 95 -20.65 7.13 23.96
C LEU A 95 -20.62 8.60 23.51
N SER A 96 -20.69 9.55 24.45
CA SER A 96 -20.45 10.97 24.18
C SER A 96 -19.01 11.22 23.76
N GLU A 97 -18.74 12.32 23.05
CA GLU A 97 -17.38 12.63 22.57
C GLU A 97 -16.36 12.79 23.72
N GLU A 98 -16.78 13.36 24.84
CA GLU A 98 -15.97 13.50 26.06
C GLU A 98 -15.57 12.13 26.64
N ASP A 99 -16.52 11.20 26.69
CA ASP A 99 -16.27 9.83 27.15
C ASP A 99 -15.44 9.02 26.15
N GLN A 100 -15.56 9.29 24.85
CA GLN A 100 -14.73 8.61 23.85
C GLN A 100 -13.25 8.98 23.98
N ALA A 101 -12.97 10.26 24.28
CA ALA A 101 -11.61 10.77 24.41
C ALA A 101 -10.88 10.24 25.65
N SER A 102 -11.62 9.91 26.72
CA SER A 102 -11.06 9.39 27.97
C SER A 102 -10.75 7.89 27.93
N LEU A 103 -11.21 7.16 26.91
CA LEU A 103 -11.02 5.70 26.84
C LEU A 103 -9.68 5.30 26.19
N PRO A 104 -8.85 4.46 26.84
CA PRO A 104 -7.62 3.91 26.25
C PRO A 104 -7.80 3.24 24.90
N VAL A 105 -8.92 2.54 24.76
CA VAL A 105 -9.25 1.74 23.58
C VAL A 105 -9.34 2.62 22.33
N SER A 106 -9.58 3.93 22.50
CA SER A 106 -9.56 4.90 21.41
C SER A 106 -8.18 5.05 20.75
N TYR A 107 -7.11 4.73 21.47
CA TYR A 107 -5.72 4.93 21.03
C TYR A 107 -4.94 3.61 20.89
N CYS A 108 -5.61 2.46 20.94
CA CYS A 108 -4.95 1.15 20.85
C CYS A 108 -4.20 0.90 19.54
N HIS A 109 -4.52 1.63 18.45
CA HIS A 109 -3.76 1.57 17.20
C HIS A 109 -2.28 1.92 17.41
N GLN A 110 -1.99 2.85 18.33
CA GLN A 110 -0.63 3.33 18.60
C GLN A 110 0.29 2.20 19.08
N TRP A 111 -0.26 1.20 19.78
CA TRP A 111 0.47 0.04 20.27
C TRP A 111 1.13 -0.79 19.17
N PHE A 112 0.63 -0.68 17.94
CA PHE A 112 1.11 -1.44 16.79
C PHE A 112 2.04 -0.63 15.89
N GLU A 113 2.29 0.65 16.17
CA GLU A 113 3.06 1.54 15.28
C GLU A 113 4.43 0.96 14.92
N ASP A 114 5.19 0.48 15.91
CA ASP A 114 6.52 -0.08 15.69
C ASP A 114 6.50 -1.35 14.87
N TYR A 115 5.56 -2.23 15.20
CA TYR A 115 5.38 -3.47 14.48
C TYR A 115 5.01 -3.22 13.01
N ILE A 116 4.08 -2.30 12.75
CA ILE A 116 3.64 -1.93 11.41
C ILE A 116 4.75 -1.20 10.65
N THR A 117 5.51 -0.32 11.31
CA THR A 117 6.69 0.34 10.73
C THR A 117 7.73 -0.69 10.27
N GLU A 118 8.04 -1.67 11.11
CA GLU A 118 8.97 -2.76 10.77
C GLU A 118 8.41 -3.62 9.64
N TRP A 119 7.11 -3.93 9.67
CA TRP A 119 6.46 -4.69 8.61
C TRP A 119 6.62 -4.01 7.24
N PHE A 120 6.38 -2.70 7.15
CA PHE A 120 6.57 -1.93 5.91
C PHE A 120 8.04 -1.89 5.47
N THR A 121 8.96 -1.79 6.41
CA THR A 121 10.41 -1.84 6.14
C THR A 121 10.84 -3.19 5.55
N ILE A 122 10.33 -4.30 6.10
CA ILE A 122 10.53 -5.65 5.57
C ILE A 122 9.86 -5.80 4.20
N ALA A 123 8.63 -5.30 4.03
CA ALA A 123 7.88 -5.37 2.79
C ALA A 123 8.64 -4.69 1.64
N LYS A 124 9.20 -3.49 1.87
CA LYS A 124 10.07 -2.78 0.92
C LYS A 124 11.22 -3.66 0.43
N THR A 125 11.90 -4.36 1.35
CA THR A 125 13.01 -5.25 1.00
C THR A 125 12.54 -6.47 0.22
N LYS A 126 11.41 -7.07 0.61
CA LYS A 126 10.81 -8.22 -0.08
C LYS A 126 10.35 -7.89 -1.50
N ILE A 127 9.73 -6.72 -1.71
CA ILE A 127 9.29 -6.27 -3.04
C ILE A 127 10.47 -6.18 -4.00
N ARG A 128 11.60 -5.62 -3.56
CA ARG A 128 12.84 -5.56 -4.36
C ARG A 128 13.33 -6.96 -4.73
N GLY A 129 13.35 -7.89 -3.78
CA GLY A 129 13.72 -9.28 -4.02
C GLY A 129 12.80 -9.96 -5.05
N ARG A 130 11.48 -9.76 -4.93
CA ARG A 130 10.48 -10.26 -5.89
C ARG A 130 10.71 -9.72 -7.29
N ILE A 131 11.00 -8.43 -7.43
CA ILE A 131 11.30 -7.81 -8.72
C ILE A 131 12.53 -8.44 -9.37
N HIS A 132 13.62 -8.61 -8.62
CA HIS A 132 14.83 -9.26 -9.13
C HIS A 132 14.55 -10.69 -9.61
N PHE A 133 13.88 -11.48 -8.76
CA PHE A 133 13.51 -12.85 -9.10
C PHE A 133 12.59 -12.90 -10.33
N ALA A 134 11.56 -12.07 -10.38
CA ALA A 134 10.62 -12.04 -11.49
C ALA A 134 11.30 -11.65 -12.80
N MET A 135 12.23 -10.69 -12.77
CA MET A 135 13.03 -10.29 -13.93
C MET A 135 13.97 -11.40 -14.43
N GLU A 136 14.58 -12.16 -13.52
CA GLU A 136 15.48 -13.26 -13.88
C GLU A 136 14.72 -14.42 -14.54
N PHE A 137 13.56 -14.78 -13.98
CA PHE A 137 12.77 -15.94 -14.41
C PHE A 137 11.65 -15.62 -15.41
N ASP A 138 11.61 -14.41 -15.97
CA ASP A 138 10.63 -13.99 -16.97
C ASP A 138 10.77 -14.80 -18.27
N LYS A 139 9.88 -15.76 -18.51
CA LYS A 139 9.98 -16.67 -19.65
C LYS A 139 9.77 -15.92 -20.97
N GLU A 140 8.80 -15.01 -21.03
CA GLU A 140 8.49 -14.27 -22.24
C GLU A 140 9.65 -13.38 -22.70
N LEU A 141 10.33 -12.71 -21.76
CA LEU A 141 11.53 -11.91 -22.06
C LEU A 141 12.77 -12.77 -22.31
N ASN A 142 12.84 -13.97 -21.74
CA ASN A 142 13.95 -14.93 -21.95
C ASN A 142 13.85 -15.66 -23.29
N THR A 143 12.67 -15.81 -23.87
CA THR A 143 12.51 -16.46 -25.17
C THR A 143 13.02 -15.60 -26.33
N GLN A 144 13.60 -16.25 -27.35
CA GLN A 144 13.84 -15.61 -28.63
C GLN A 144 12.51 -15.32 -29.34
N PRO A 145 12.43 -14.25 -30.16
CA PRO A 145 11.18 -13.90 -30.84
C PRO A 145 10.72 -15.05 -31.74
N GLN A 146 9.65 -15.74 -31.34
CA GLN A 146 8.94 -16.67 -32.20
C GLN A 146 8.07 -15.87 -33.18
N GLY A 147 8.56 -15.70 -34.41
CA GLY A 147 7.74 -15.43 -35.58
C GLY A 147 6.93 -14.14 -35.58
N VAL A 148 7.47 -13.17 -36.31
CA VAL A 148 6.87 -12.25 -37.30
C VAL A 148 7.64 -10.95 -37.14
N VAL A 149 8.67 -10.80 -37.98
CA VAL A 149 9.15 -9.49 -38.37
C VAL A 149 7.94 -8.84 -39.06
N ILE A 150 7.35 -7.82 -38.44
CA ILE A 150 6.46 -6.94 -39.21
C ILE A 150 7.44 -6.08 -40.01
N ASP A 151 7.88 -6.60 -41.15
CA ASP A 151 8.58 -5.77 -42.12
C ASP A 151 7.58 -4.73 -42.59
N VAL A 152 7.80 -3.48 -42.20
CA VAL A 152 6.98 -2.32 -42.60
C VAL A 152 7.15 -2.02 -44.10
N GLN A 153 7.85 -2.88 -44.86
CA GLN A 153 8.17 -2.70 -46.28
C GLN A 153 7.78 -3.85 -47.21
N ASP A 154 6.98 -4.84 -46.78
CA ASP A 154 6.53 -5.89 -47.70
C ASP A 154 5.11 -5.60 -48.23
N GLU A 155 5.02 -4.97 -49.40
CA GLU A 155 3.79 -4.83 -50.20
C GLU A 155 3.38 -6.20 -50.81
N GLY A 156 3.14 -7.19 -49.96
CA GLY A 156 2.53 -8.47 -50.31
C GLY A 156 1.00 -8.42 -50.26
N PRO A 157 0.28 -9.33 -50.96
CA PRO A 157 -1.14 -9.18 -51.22
C PRO A 157 -1.99 -9.31 -49.93
N LYS A 158 -2.88 -8.33 -49.74
CA LYS A 158 -3.84 -8.13 -48.63
C LYS A 158 -4.41 -9.44 -48.04
N PRO A 159 -4.31 -9.66 -46.72
CA PRO A 159 -5.13 -10.68 -46.05
C PRO A 159 -6.57 -10.19 -45.86
N GLN A 160 -7.51 -11.12 -45.99
CA GLN A 160 -8.94 -10.98 -45.71
C GLN A 160 -9.22 -10.44 -44.30
N PRO A 161 -10.40 -9.81 -44.05
CA PRO A 161 -10.69 -9.17 -42.78
C PRO A 161 -10.89 -10.25 -41.69
N ALA A 162 -9.81 -10.61 -41.01
CA ALA A 162 -9.90 -11.37 -39.78
C ALA A 162 -10.62 -10.50 -38.75
N LEU A 163 -11.68 -11.04 -38.15
CA LEU A 163 -12.39 -10.42 -37.04
C LEU A 163 -11.37 -9.86 -36.04
N THR A 164 -11.54 -8.58 -35.73
CA THR A 164 -10.83 -7.84 -34.68
C THR A 164 -11.08 -8.49 -33.33
N VAL A 165 -10.31 -9.53 -33.02
CA VAL A 165 -10.08 -9.94 -31.63
C VAL A 165 -9.33 -8.77 -31.00
N PRO A 166 -9.86 -8.10 -29.95
CA PRO A 166 -9.13 -7.02 -29.31
C PRO A 166 -7.76 -7.56 -28.90
N LEU A 167 -6.68 -6.87 -29.31
CA LEU A 167 -5.33 -7.15 -28.85
C LEU A 167 -5.34 -7.11 -27.33
N LYS A 168 -5.47 -8.27 -26.69
CA LYS A 168 -5.33 -8.41 -25.24
C LYS A 168 -3.90 -7.97 -24.94
N VAL A 169 -3.74 -6.79 -24.32
CA VAL A 169 -2.44 -6.21 -24.00
C VAL A 169 -1.65 -7.26 -23.22
N LYS A 170 -0.59 -7.79 -23.85
CA LYS A 170 0.20 -8.86 -23.28
C LYS A 170 1.30 -8.21 -22.45
N TYR A 171 1.18 -8.34 -21.14
CA TYR A 171 2.26 -8.10 -20.18
C TYR A 171 3.02 -9.41 -19.97
N SER A 172 4.31 -9.33 -19.64
CA SER A 172 5.07 -10.51 -19.22
C SER A 172 4.87 -10.81 -17.74
N SER A 173 5.29 -12.00 -17.30
CA SER A 173 5.14 -12.40 -15.90
C SER A 173 5.86 -11.44 -14.94
N SER A 174 7.01 -10.86 -15.32
CA SER A 174 7.73 -9.95 -14.42
C SER A 174 6.99 -8.64 -14.16
N SER A 175 6.30 -8.10 -15.16
CA SER A 175 5.52 -6.87 -15.01
C SER A 175 4.30 -7.11 -14.14
N VAL A 176 3.60 -8.23 -14.36
CA VAL A 176 2.46 -8.64 -13.54
C VAL A 176 2.89 -8.84 -12.08
N GLU A 177 4.02 -9.52 -11.85
CA GLU A 177 4.55 -9.76 -10.50
C GLU A 177 4.96 -8.47 -9.78
N ALA A 178 5.56 -7.51 -10.50
CA ALA A 178 5.92 -6.20 -9.94
C ALA A 178 4.68 -5.41 -9.49
N VAL A 179 3.66 -5.29 -10.36
CA VAL A 179 2.40 -4.60 -10.03
C VAL A 179 1.63 -5.34 -8.93
N GLN A 180 1.66 -6.67 -8.92
CA GLN A 180 1.06 -7.46 -7.85
C GLN A 180 1.74 -7.20 -6.50
N ALA A 181 3.07 -7.02 -6.48
CA ALA A 181 3.80 -6.68 -5.26
C ALA A 181 3.39 -5.30 -4.71
N PHE A 182 3.17 -4.31 -5.57
CA PHE A 182 2.66 -2.99 -5.17
C PHE A 182 1.22 -3.08 -4.67
N SER A 183 0.40 -3.86 -5.35
CA SER A 183 -1.01 -4.08 -4.99
C SER A 183 -1.16 -4.70 -3.61
N GLN A 184 -0.36 -5.72 -3.28
CA GLN A 184 -0.39 -6.35 -1.95
C GLN A 184 0.02 -5.39 -0.83
N LEU A 185 0.97 -4.48 -1.11
CA LEU A 185 1.36 -3.44 -0.16
C LEU A 185 0.19 -2.49 0.15
N ARG A 186 -0.51 -2.05 -0.89
CA ARG A 186 -1.71 -1.20 -0.77
C ARG A 186 -2.85 -1.94 -0.10
N GLU A 187 -3.06 -3.21 -0.41
CA GLU A 187 -4.12 -4.01 0.20
C GLU A 187 -3.91 -4.14 1.72
N PHE A 188 -2.68 -4.43 2.16
CA PHE A 188 -2.34 -4.44 3.57
C PHE A 188 -2.63 -3.08 4.24
N TRP A 189 -2.23 -1.98 3.59
CA TRP A 189 -2.53 -0.62 4.07
C TRP A 189 -4.03 -0.39 4.31
N HIS A 190 -4.88 -0.75 3.34
CA HIS A 190 -6.33 -0.59 3.50
C HIS A 190 -6.89 -1.47 4.61
N GLN A 191 -6.40 -2.71 4.73
CA GLN A 191 -6.89 -3.63 5.75
C GLN A 191 -6.53 -3.15 7.16
N LEU A 192 -5.46 -2.36 7.35
CA LEU A 192 -5.14 -1.79 8.67
C LEU A 192 -6.24 -0.88 9.22
N LEU A 193 -7.09 -0.29 8.34
CA LEU A 193 -8.14 0.64 8.72
C LEU A 193 -7.63 1.71 9.71
N TRP A 194 -6.44 2.25 9.43
CA TRP A 194 -5.75 3.11 10.39
C TRP A 194 -6.61 4.34 10.73
N PRO A 195 -6.95 4.56 12.01
CA PRO A 195 -8.03 5.47 12.38
C PRO A 195 -7.62 6.95 12.34
N ASP A 196 -6.36 7.27 12.61
CA ASP A 196 -5.86 8.65 12.66
C ASP A 196 -5.06 8.98 11.40
N LYS A 197 -5.63 9.85 10.55
CA LYS A 197 -5.04 10.26 9.28
C LYS A 197 -3.75 11.05 9.42
N TYR A 198 -3.52 11.73 10.54
CA TYR A 198 -2.26 12.43 10.78
C TYR A 198 -1.15 11.46 11.18
N THR A 199 -1.41 10.53 12.11
CA THR A 199 -0.42 9.51 12.50
C THR A 199 -0.20 8.44 11.42
N ALA A 200 -1.06 8.40 10.39
CA ALA A 200 -0.84 7.60 9.19
C ALA A 200 0.35 8.06 8.33
N TYR A 201 0.75 9.34 8.42
CA TYR A 201 1.74 9.94 7.53
C TYR A 201 3.07 9.17 7.43
N PRO A 202 3.69 8.67 8.53
CA PRO A 202 4.91 7.87 8.44
C PRO A 202 4.74 6.58 7.63
N PHE A 203 3.57 5.93 7.71
CA PHE A 203 3.30 4.72 6.92
C PHE A 203 3.10 5.03 5.44
N ILE A 204 2.40 6.13 5.13
CA ILE A 204 2.29 6.63 3.75
C ILE A 204 3.67 6.87 3.14
N LEU A 205 4.58 7.52 3.89
CA LEU A 205 5.94 7.75 3.43
C LEU A 205 6.68 6.43 3.13
N LEU A 206 6.52 5.40 3.98
CA LEU A 206 7.12 4.08 3.75
C LEU A 206 6.52 3.38 2.52
N ILE A 207 5.20 3.45 2.32
CA ILE A 207 4.52 2.85 1.16
C ILE A 207 4.97 3.53 -0.14
N VAL A 208 5.02 4.86 -0.13
CA VAL A 208 5.49 5.66 -1.27
C VAL A 208 6.95 5.35 -1.57
N GLU A 209 7.82 5.33 -0.56
CA GLU A 209 9.23 5.01 -0.77
C GLU A 209 9.41 3.58 -1.31
N ALA A 210 8.69 2.60 -0.75
CA ALA A 210 8.75 1.22 -1.21
C ALA A 210 8.30 1.08 -2.67
N THR A 211 7.17 1.70 -3.03
CA THR A 211 6.58 1.58 -4.37
C THR A 211 7.40 2.33 -5.43
N THR A 212 7.76 3.59 -5.15
CA THR A 212 8.51 4.44 -6.10
C THR A 212 9.91 3.88 -6.37
N THR A 213 10.63 3.47 -5.34
CA THR A 213 11.98 2.88 -5.51
C THR A 213 11.93 1.53 -6.22
N ALA A 214 10.89 0.74 -5.98
CA ALA A 214 10.69 -0.53 -6.66
C ALA A 214 10.27 -0.37 -8.13
N ALA A 215 9.39 0.59 -8.46
CA ALA A 215 9.01 0.91 -9.83
C ALA A 215 10.21 1.41 -10.65
N VAL A 216 11.04 2.29 -10.07
CA VAL A 216 12.28 2.76 -10.70
C VAL A 216 13.27 1.61 -10.88
N LEU A 217 13.42 0.72 -9.88
CA LEU A 217 14.28 -0.46 -9.97
C LEU A 217 13.85 -1.38 -11.11
N TYR A 218 12.56 -1.76 -11.16
CA TYR A 218 12.01 -2.60 -12.22
C TYR A 218 12.27 -2.00 -13.59
N SER A 219 11.93 -0.71 -13.76
CA SER A 219 12.09 0.00 -15.03
C SER A 219 13.56 0.06 -15.47
N ASN A 220 14.50 0.29 -14.55
CA ASN A 220 15.93 0.29 -14.85
C ASN A 220 16.45 -1.10 -15.25
N LEU A 221 16.01 -2.17 -14.58
CA LEU A 221 16.38 -3.54 -14.92
C LEU A 221 15.84 -3.93 -16.30
N LEU A 222 14.57 -3.63 -16.55
CA LEU A 222 13.89 -3.88 -17.81
C LEU A 222 14.57 -3.11 -18.95
N TRP A 223 14.89 -1.84 -18.73
CA TRP A 223 15.58 -0.98 -19.68
C TRP A 223 17.01 -1.44 -19.97
N LYS A 224 17.76 -1.86 -18.94
CA LYS A 224 19.08 -2.46 -19.12
C LYS A 224 18.99 -3.71 -19.99
N ARG A 225 18.07 -4.61 -19.65
CA ARG A 225 17.88 -5.87 -20.35
C ARG A 225 17.48 -5.68 -21.82
N LEU A 226 16.61 -4.72 -22.10
CA LEU A 226 16.29 -4.29 -23.46
C LEU A 226 17.55 -3.88 -24.23
N ARG A 227 18.39 -3.02 -23.67
CA ARG A 227 19.61 -2.55 -24.32
C ARG A 227 20.64 -3.65 -24.60
N ASP A 228 20.67 -4.65 -23.73
CA ASP A 228 21.57 -5.80 -23.86
C ASP A 228 21.03 -6.86 -24.87
N ASP A 229 19.77 -6.74 -25.31
CA ASP A 229 19.14 -7.67 -26.25
C ASP A 229 19.31 -7.20 -27.70
N SER A 230 20.23 -7.83 -28.42
CA SER A 230 20.52 -7.51 -29.84
C SER A 230 19.31 -7.65 -30.76
N ASN A 231 18.29 -8.43 -30.39
CA ASN A 231 17.08 -8.60 -31.20
C ASN A 231 16.10 -7.42 -31.07
N CYS A 232 16.42 -6.42 -30.25
CA CYS A 232 15.59 -5.23 -30.05
C CYS A 232 16.02 -4.06 -30.93
N PHE A 233 17.19 -4.12 -31.57
CA PHE A 233 17.76 -3.01 -32.34
C PHE A 233 18.01 -3.39 -33.80
N GLY A 234 17.74 -2.45 -34.71
CA GLY A 234 18.12 -2.55 -36.12
C GLY A 234 19.58 -2.13 -36.36
N GLU A 235 20.04 -2.25 -37.60
CA GLU A 235 21.44 -1.96 -38.00
C GLU A 235 21.89 -0.53 -37.66
N LYS A 236 20.96 0.42 -37.64
CA LYS A 236 21.21 1.83 -37.32
C LYS A 236 21.08 2.15 -35.82
N GLY A 237 20.86 1.16 -34.97
CA GLY A 237 20.73 1.32 -33.51
C GLY A 237 19.37 1.83 -33.02
N TYR A 238 18.35 1.88 -33.90
CA TYR A 238 16.96 2.20 -33.52
C TYR A 238 16.22 0.95 -33.06
N PHE A 239 15.14 1.11 -32.28
CA PHE A 239 14.31 0.00 -31.85
C PHE A 239 13.57 -0.63 -33.03
N LEU A 240 13.60 -1.97 -33.11
CA LEU A 240 12.78 -2.73 -34.05
C LEU A 240 11.33 -2.75 -33.60
N VAL A 241 10.39 -2.64 -34.55
CA VAL A 241 8.96 -2.85 -34.27
C VAL A 241 8.66 -4.35 -34.32
N ASN A 242 9.02 -5.05 -33.25
CA ASN A 242 8.72 -6.48 -33.10
C ASN A 242 7.97 -6.77 -31.80
N LYS A 243 7.40 -7.98 -31.70
CA LYS A 243 6.62 -8.42 -30.53
C LYS A 243 7.40 -8.29 -29.21
N LYS A 244 8.71 -8.45 -29.24
CA LYS A 244 9.57 -8.41 -28.04
C LYS A 244 9.75 -6.97 -27.54
N VAL A 245 10.04 -6.03 -28.44
CA VAL A 245 10.14 -4.59 -28.10
C VAL A 245 8.80 -4.05 -27.61
N ILE A 246 7.69 -4.40 -28.27
CA ILE A 246 6.34 -4.03 -27.82
C ILE A 246 6.06 -4.59 -26.41
N LEU A 247 6.49 -5.82 -26.11
CA LEU A 247 6.35 -6.40 -24.78
C LEU A 247 7.13 -5.62 -23.71
N TYR A 248 8.38 -5.21 -23.99
CA TYR A 248 9.15 -4.33 -23.09
C TYR A 248 8.42 -3.00 -22.84
N MET A 249 7.87 -2.38 -23.89
CA MET A 249 7.11 -1.13 -23.77
C MET A 249 5.83 -1.33 -22.94
N ASN A 250 5.04 -2.36 -23.23
CA ASN A 250 3.82 -2.69 -22.47
C ASN A 250 4.12 -2.92 -20.99
N ASN A 251 5.24 -3.57 -20.67
CA ASN A 251 5.64 -3.81 -19.29
C ASN A 251 5.99 -2.52 -18.53
N LEU A 252 6.65 -1.55 -19.19
CA LEU A 252 6.90 -0.22 -18.62
C LEU A 252 5.59 0.54 -18.43
N GLU A 253 4.70 0.50 -19.43
CA GLU A 253 3.39 1.13 -19.35
C GLU A 253 2.53 0.56 -18.23
N ASN A 254 2.57 -0.76 -17.99
CA ASN A 254 1.85 -1.38 -16.88
C ASN A 254 2.30 -0.84 -15.52
N VAL A 255 3.62 -0.74 -15.32
CA VAL A 255 4.19 -0.21 -14.07
C VAL A 255 3.94 1.29 -13.94
N HIS A 256 4.04 2.05 -15.03
CA HIS A 256 3.72 3.47 -15.05
C HIS A 256 2.24 3.73 -14.74
N TYR A 257 1.34 2.96 -15.35
CA TYR A 257 -0.09 3.01 -15.08
C TYR A 257 -0.39 2.74 -13.61
N ASP A 258 0.14 1.65 -13.05
CA ASP A 258 -0.09 1.33 -11.63
C ASP A 258 0.49 2.39 -10.68
N LEU A 259 1.66 2.96 -11.02
CA LEU A 259 2.29 4.02 -10.26
C LEU A 259 1.50 5.34 -10.30
N ASN A 260 0.79 5.63 -11.40
CA ASN A 260 -0.08 6.81 -11.49
C ASN A 260 -1.33 6.68 -10.61
N GLN A 261 -1.74 5.45 -10.26
CA GLN A 261 -2.85 5.22 -9.34
C GLN A 261 -2.42 5.24 -7.85
N LEU A 262 -1.13 5.45 -7.55
CA LEU A 262 -0.60 5.30 -6.19
C LEU A 262 -1.25 6.28 -5.20
N GLU A 263 -1.40 7.55 -5.57
CA GLU A 263 -1.90 8.61 -4.67
C GLU A 263 -3.34 8.35 -4.23
N GLU A 264 -4.21 8.05 -5.19
CA GLU A 264 -5.60 7.67 -4.95
C GLU A 264 -5.68 6.38 -4.12
N ALA A 265 -4.90 5.36 -4.52
CA ALA A 265 -4.95 4.04 -3.90
C ALA A 265 -4.32 3.97 -2.51
N ILE A 266 -3.76 5.05 -1.96
CA ILE A 266 -3.33 5.10 -0.55
C ILE A 266 -4.13 6.12 0.26
N GLY A 267 -5.06 6.85 -0.37
CA GLY A 267 -5.79 7.95 0.25
C GLY A 267 -4.86 9.10 0.65
N LEU A 268 -3.90 9.45 -0.22
CA LEU A 268 -2.87 10.43 0.09
C LEU A 268 -3.46 11.79 0.49
N ASP A 269 -4.49 12.25 -0.24
CA ASP A 269 -5.13 13.54 0.00
C ASP A 269 -5.64 13.68 1.43
N ASP A 270 -6.34 12.67 1.96
CA ASP A 270 -6.87 12.69 3.33
C ASP A 270 -5.76 12.88 4.37
N VAL A 271 -4.62 12.23 4.16
CA VAL A 271 -3.46 12.29 5.06
C VAL A 271 -2.77 13.64 4.94
N LEU A 272 -2.60 14.17 3.74
CA LEU A 272 -2.00 15.49 3.53
C LEU A 272 -2.87 16.60 4.13
N GLN A 273 -4.19 16.52 3.97
CA GLN A 273 -5.12 17.45 4.62
C GLN A 273 -5.00 17.39 6.15
N ALA A 274 -4.88 16.18 6.73
CA ALA A 274 -4.67 16.02 8.17
C ALA A 274 -3.35 16.65 8.65
N VAL A 275 -2.28 16.56 7.85
CA VAL A 275 -0.99 17.23 8.12
C VAL A 275 -1.13 18.74 8.03
N ILE A 276 -1.74 19.27 6.97
CA ILE A 276 -1.95 20.71 6.78
C ILE A 276 -2.74 21.32 7.93
N ASN A 277 -3.75 20.60 8.44
CA ASN A 277 -4.59 21.07 9.53
C ASN A 277 -3.90 21.10 10.90
N LYS A 278 -2.88 20.26 11.13
CA LYS A 278 -2.18 20.16 12.43
C LYS A 278 -0.82 20.87 12.46
N GLU A 279 -0.16 21.00 11.32
CA GLU A 279 1.19 21.57 11.23
C GLU A 279 1.19 23.06 10.89
N GLN A 280 2.29 23.73 11.21
CA GLN A 280 2.53 25.08 10.70
C GLN A 280 2.72 25.04 9.18
N GLN A 281 2.30 26.10 8.48
CA GLN A 281 2.29 26.14 7.02
C GLN A 281 3.59 25.66 6.36
N ILE A 282 4.75 26.19 6.78
CA ILE A 282 6.06 25.83 6.21
C ILE A 282 6.38 24.34 6.46
N ALA A 283 6.07 23.84 7.66
CA ALA A 283 6.31 22.43 8.00
C ALA A 283 5.39 21.50 7.20
N ALA A 284 4.11 21.88 7.04
CA ALA A 284 3.16 21.15 6.22
C ALA A 284 3.61 21.05 4.76
N GLU A 285 4.03 22.17 4.16
CA GLU A 285 4.56 22.21 2.79
C GLU A 285 5.77 21.28 2.62
N MET A 286 6.71 21.31 3.57
CA MET A 286 7.87 20.42 3.56
C MET A 286 7.50 18.94 3.66
N LEU A 287 6.51 18.59 4.50
CA LEU A 287 6.05 17.21 4.65
C LEU A 287 5.31 16.72 3.41
N CYS A 288 4.42 17.54 2.84
CA CYS A 288 3.75 17.22 1.57
C CYS A 288 4.78 16.94 0.47
N ALA A 289 5.76 17.85 0.33
CA ALA A 289 6.84 17.71 -0.65
C ALA A 289 7.69 16.44 -0.44
N LYS A 290 7.85 15.94 0.79
CA LYS A 290 8.58 14.69 1.04
C LYS A 290 7.88 13.46 0.49
N VAL A 291 6.56 13.50 0.36
CA VAL A 291 5.74 12.39 -0.14
C VAL A 291 5.46 12.52 -1.63
N THR A 292 5.14 13.72 -2.14
CA THR A 292 4.79 13.91 -3.55
C THR A 292 6.01 13.87 -4.47
N ASN A 293 7.15 14.46 -4.08
CA ASN A 293 8.34 14.52 -4.93
C ASN A 293 8.86 13.13 -5.37
N PRO A 294 8.97 12.11 -4.50
CA PRO A 294 9.35 10.76 -4.93
C PRO A 294 8.40 10.16 -5.98
N ILE A 295 7.10 10.42 -5.85
CA ILE A 295 6.07 9.92 -6.79
C ILE A 295 6.28 10.56 -8.16
N GLU A 296 6.28 11.88 -8.23
CA GLU A 296 6.47 12.64 -9.48
C GLU A 296 7.78 12.26 -10.18
N LYS A 297 8.88 12.13 -9.40
CA LYS A 297 10.18 11.71 -9.94
C LYS A 297 10.13 10.31 -10.52
N ALA A 298 9.51 9.36 -9.82
CA ALA A 298 9.39 8.00 -10.30
C ALA A 298 8.51 7.92 -11.56
N GLN A 299 7.35 8.58 -11.57
CA GLN A 299 6.46 8.65 -12.74
C GLN A 299 7.17 9.25 -13.96
N THR A 300 7.85 10.38 -13.76
CA THR A 300 8.63 11.05 -14.82
C THR A 300 9.74 10.15 -15.35
N HIS A 301 10.44 9.41 -14.46
CA HIS A 301 11.51 8.49 -14.84
C HIS A 301 11.00 7.37 -15.76
N VAL A 302 9.89 6.72 -15.40
CA VAL A 302 9.31 5.65 -16.23
C VAL A 302 8.74 6.23 -17.54
N ARG A 303 8.07 7.38 -17.48
CA ARG A 303 7.55 8.07 -18.68
C ARG A 303 8.64 8.45 -19.66
N THR A 304 9.78 8.92 -19.18
CA THR A 304 10.92 9.28 -20.04
C THR A 304 11.43 8.07 -20.82
N MET A 305 11.45 6.88 -20.21
CA MET A 305 11.80 5.64 -20.91
C MET A 305 10.80 5.29 -22.01
N ILE A 306 9.51 5.38 -21.70
CA ILE A 306 8.42 5.17 -22.66
C ILE A 306 8.56 6.15 -23.84
N ASP A 307 8.76 7.44 -23.59
CA ASP A 307 8.91 8.46 -24.63
C ASP A 307 10.12 8.18 -25.53
N CYS A 308 11.23 7.67 -24.97
CA CYS A 308 12.39 7.25 -25.75
C CYS A 308 12.05 6.12 -26.73
N PHE A 309 11.21 5.15 -26.34
CA PHE A 309 10.71 4.13 -27.26
C PHE A 309 9.87 4.73 -28.38
N VAL A 310 8.85 5.52 -28.01
CA VAL A 310 7.91 6.11 -28.97
C VAL A 310 8.63 6.95 -30.01
N ARG A 311 9.60 7.79 -29.58
CA ARG A 311 10.41 8.60 -30.49
C ARG A 311 11.24 7.73 -31.43
N SER A 312 11.91 6.70 -30.93
CA SER A 312 12.74 5.81 -31.74
C SER A 312 11.92 5.11 -32.85
N VAL A 313 10.70 4.67 -32.52
CA VAL A 313 9.78 4.05 -33.49
C VAL A 313 9.24 5.07 -34.49
N ALA A 314 8.86 6.27 -34.04
CA ALA A 314 8.32 7.32 -34.91
C ALA A 314 9.31 7.71 -36.02
N TYR A 315 10.60 7.84 -35.69
CA TYR A 315 11.67 8.10 -36.67
C TYR A 315 11.91 6.96 -37.67
N HIS A 316 11.42 5.74 -37.39
CA HIS A 316 11.51 4.61 -38.32
C HIS A 316 10.35 4.57 -39.32
N VAL A 317 9.23 5.24 -39.03
CA VAL A 317 8.01 5.27 -39.87
C VAL A 317 7.91 6.55 -40.72
N SER A 318 8.79 7.54 -40.47
CA SER A 318 8.91 8.78 -41.26
C SER A 318 9.96 8.66 -42.36
#